data_AF-A0A947DSZ0-F1
#
_entry.id   AF-A0A947DSZ0-F1
#
_cell.length_a   1.000
_cell.length_b   1.000
_cell.length_c   1.000
_cell.angle_alpha   90.00
_cell.angle_beta   90.00
_cell.angle_gamma   90.00
#
_symmetry.space_group_name_H-M   'P 1'
#
loop_
_entity.id
_entity.type
_entity.pdbx_description
1 polymer ?
#
loop_
_entity_poly.entity_id
_entity_poly.type
_entity_poly.pdbx_seq_one_letter_code
_entity_poly.pdbx_strand_id
1 'polypeptide(L)'
;MQSLERRIAELEKAGSTGEGPMTIIIRCMTPGNLEVEIQELHDSKGSQQWKRQPGEAEQEFIDRASHEVKRDGPGCALLIAGA
;
A
#
# COMPACT_ATOMS: atom_id res chain seq x y z
N MET A 1 -10.45 28.57 24.24
CA MET A 1 -10.33 28.23 22.80
C MET A 1 -8.91 27.84 22.44
N GLN A 2 -7.89 28.66 22.75
CA GLN A 2 -6.46 28.37 22.52
C GLN A 2 -5.94 27.00 23.01
N SER A 3 -6.48 26.48 24.11
CA SER A 3 -6.10 25.16 24.64
C SER A 3 -6.57 23.99 23.75
N LEU A 4 -7.73 24.13 23.10
CA LEU A 4 -8.25 23.12 22.17
C LEU A 4 -7.49 23.13 20.85
N GLU A 5 -7.22 24.32 20.30
CA GLU A 5 -6.45 24.48 19.06
C GLU A 5 -5.03 23.92 19.20
N ARG A 6 -4.39 24.14 20.35
CA ARG A 6 -3.07 23.54 20.64
C ARG A 6 -3.12 22.01 20.69
N ARG A 7 -4.14 21.44 21.32
CA ARG A 7 -4.33 19.98 21.39
C ARG A 7 -4.62 19.37 20.03
N ILE A 8 -5.38 20.07 19.17
CA ILE A 8 -5.65 19.64 17.79
C ILE A 8 -4.35 19.65 16.98
N ALA A 9 -3.58 20.75 17.03
CA ALA A 9 -2.31 20.83 16.31
C ALA A 9 -1.28 19.78 16.80
N GLU A 10 -1.25 19.48 18.09
CA GLU A 10 -0.43 18.39 18.65
C GLU A 10 -0.89 17.01 18.17
N LEU A 11 -2.19 16.78 18.04
CA LEU A 11 -2.75 15.53 17.50
C LEU A 11 -2.53 15.38 15.98
N GLU A 12 -2.67 16.45 15.20
CA GLU A 12 -2.38 16.46 13.76
C GLU A 12 -0.88 16.21 13.49
N LYS A 13 -0.02 16.79 14.32
CA LYS A 13 1.43 16.57 14.27
C LYS A 13 1.80 15.13 14.66
N ALA A 14 1.13 14.56 15.67
CA ALA A 14 1.33 13.17 16.08
C ALA A 14 0.84 12.17 15.01
N GLY A 15 -0.28 12.45 14.34
CA GLY A 15 -0.81 11.62 13.25
C GLY A 15 0.07 11.61 11.99
N SER A 16 0.94 12.61 11.82
CA SER A 16 1.85 12.73 10.67
C SER A 16 3.20 12.01 10.87
N THR A 17 3.42 11.37 12.03
CA THR A 17 4.72 10.75 12.37
C THR A 17 4.67 9.22 12.19
N GLY A 18 4.76 8.76 10.94
CA GLY A 18 5.51 7.54 10.57
C GLY A 18 5.01 6.14 10.98
N GLU A 19 3.95 5.96 11.75
CA GLU A 19 3.44 4.60 12.13
C GLU A 19 2.10 4.27 11.46
N GLY A 20 1.92 4.69 10.21
CA GLY A 20 0.84 4.17 9.38
C GLY A 20 1.08 2.70 9.02
N PRO A 21 0.03 1.91 8.77
CA PRO A 21 0.18 0.53 8.31
C PRO A 21 1.12 0.43 7.10
N MET A 22 2.20 -0.34 7.25
CA MET A 22 3.23 -0.46 6.22
C MET A 22 2.82 -1.50 5.17
N THR A 23 2.81 -1.11 3.90
CA THR A 23 2.65 -2.06 2.78
C THR A 23 3.96 -2.13 2.00
N ILE A 24 4.48 -3.35 1.84
CA ILE A 24 5.69 -3.64 1.06
C ILE A 24 5.24 -4.29 -0.24
N ILE A 25 5.72 -3.78 -1.37
CA ILE A 25 5.44 -4.32 -2.70
C ILE A 25 6.74 -4.87 -3.27
N ILE A 26 6.77 -6.16 -3.53
CA ILE A 26 7.91 -6.84 -4.18
C ILE A 26 7.58 -7.02 -5.65
N ARG A 27 8.41 -6.44 -6.52
CA ARG A 27 8.34 -6.63 -7.96
C ARG A 27 9.58 -7.35 -8.47
N CYS A 28 9.38 -8.55 -9.02
CA CYS A 28 10.43 -9.27 -9.71
C CYS A 28 10.58 -8.71 -11.13
N MET A 29 11.72 -8.10 -11.44
CA MET A 29 12.01 -7.56 -12.76
C MET A 29 12.97 -8.45 -13.53
N THR A 30 12.74 -8.59 -14.84
CA THR A 30 13.70 -9.22 -15.76
C THR A 30 14.56 -8.15 -16.42
N PRO A 31 15.83 -8.43 -16.73
CA PRO A 31 16.67 -7.52 -17.49
C PRO A 31 15.99 -7.11 -18.81
N GLY A 32 15.90 -5.80 -19.06
CA GLY A 32 15.24 -5.26 -20.25
C GLY A 32 13.76 -4.93 -20.10
N ASN A 33 13.12 -5.25 -18.96
CA ASN A 33 11.69 -5.03 -18.73
C ASN A 33 11.43 -4.22 -17.44
N LEU A 34 12.14 -3.09 -17.31
CA LEU A 34 12.07 -2.22 -16.13
C LEU A 34 10.78 -1.38 -16.09
N GLU A 35 10.19 -1.08 -17.25
CA GLU A 35 9.04 -0.16 -17.38
C GLU A 35 7.68 -0.86 -17.46
N VAL A 36 7.62 -2.18 -17.30
CA VAL A 36 6.33 -2.90 -17.34
C VAL A 36 5.44 -2.48 -16.17
N GLU A 37 4.28 -1.90 -16.45
CA GLU A 37 3.31 -1.58 -15.41
C GLU A 37 2.82 -2.85 -14.70
N ILE A 38 2.63 -2.78 -13.39
CA ILE A 38 2.07 -3.86 -12.59
C ILE A 38 0.59 -4.05 -12.97
N GLN A 39 0.25 -5.26 -13.40
CA GLN A 39 -1.12 -5.64 -13.77
C GLN A 39 -1.78 -6.54 -12.71
N GLU A 40 -0.97 -7.25 -11.92
CA GLU A 40 -1.45 -8.20 -10.93
C GLU A 40 -0.63 -8.11 -9.64
N LEU A 41 -1.31 -8.23 -8.49
CA LEU A 41 -0.71 -8.31 -7.16
C LEU A 41 -1.33 -9.51 -6.42
N HIS A 42 -0.55 -10.18 -5.59
CA HIS A 42 -1.06 -11.21 -4.68
C HIS A 42 -0.43 -11.09 -3.30
N ASP A 43 -1.13 -11.56 -2.28
CA ASP A 43 -0.56 -11.61 -0.92
C ASP A 43 0.57 -12.66 -0.83
N SER A 44 1.41 -12.54 0.19
CA SER A 44 2.55 -13.44 0.40
C SER A 44 2.18 -14.92 0.58
N LYS A 45 0.90 -15.23 0.80
CA LYS A 45 0.37 -16.59 0.96
C LYS A 45 -0.33 -17.09 -0.31
N GLY A 46 -0.43 -16.28 -1.36
CA GLY A 46 -1.22 -16.53 -2.56
C GLY A 46 -2.73 -16.71 -2.30
N SER A 47 -3.23 -16.28 -1.14
CA SER A 47 -4.64 -16.49 -0.74
C SER A 47 -5.58 -15.42 -1.32
N GLN A 48 -5.06 -14.23 -1.56
CA GLN A 48 -5.76 -13.12 -2.21
C GLN A 48 -4.95 -12.61 -3.39
N GLN A 49 -5.66 -12.25 -4.46
CA GLN A 49 -5.11 -11.71 -5.68
C GLN A 49 -5.96 -10.53 -6.15
N TRP A 50 -5.28 -9.51 -6.65
CA TRP A 50 -5.88 -8.34 -7.27
C TRP A 50 -5.39 -8.21 -8.69
N LYS A 51 -6.31 -7.85 -9.58
CA LYS A 51 -6.00 -7.48 -10.96
C LYS A 51 -6.35 -6.02 -11.17
N ARG A 52 -5.59 -5.36 -12.04
CA ARG A 52 -5.85 -4.00 -12.47
C ARG A 52 -7.14 -3.94 -13.28
N GLN A 53 -7.98 -2.95 -12.98
CA GLN A 53 -9.23 -2.75 -13.72
C GLN A 53 -8.98 -1.97 -15.02
N PRO A 54 -9.84 -2.13 -16.04
CA PRO A 54 -9.72 -1.34 -17.26
C PRO A 54 -9.79 0.16 -16.98
N GLY A 55 -8.74 0.89 -17.35
CA GLY A 55 -8.65 2.35 -17.16
C GLY A 55 -8.17 2.80 -15.78
N GLU A 56 -7.93 1.89 -14.84
CA GLU A 56 -7.32 2.19 -13.53
C GLU A 56 -5.84 2.58 -13.71
N ALA A 57 -5.34 3.61 -13.04
CA ALA A 57 -3.91 3.92 -13.04
C ALA A 57 -3.14 2.90 -12.19
N GLU A 58 -1.84 2.66 -12.48
CA GLU A 58 -1.03 1.72 -11.69
C GLU A 58 -1.00 2.08 -10.20
N GLN A 59 -0.90 3.37 -9.87
CA GLN A 59 -0.91 3.84 -8.49
C GLN A 59 -2.27 3.61 -7.81
N GLU A 60 -3.38 3.87 -8.50
CA GLU A 60 -4.73 3.62 -7.97
C GLU A 60 -4.94 2.14 -7.66
N PHE A 61 -4.43 1.28 -8.55
CA PHE A 61 -4.43 -0.16 -8.35
C PHE A 61 -3.63 -0.58 -7.11
N ILE A 62 -2.41 -0.05 -6.97
CA ILE A 62 -1.54 -0.30 -5.81
C ILE A 62 -2.22 0.16 -4.51
N ASP A 63 -2.80 1.36 -4.51
CA ASP A 63 -3.45 1.92 -3.34
C ASP A 63 -4.65 1.06 -2.93
N ARG A 64 -5.47 0.61 -3.89
CA ARG A 64 -6.60 -0.28 -3.65
C ARG A 64 -6.15 -1.61 -3.05
N ALA A 65 -5.17 -2.28 -3.67
CA ALA A 65 -4.66 -3.56 -3.15
C ALA A 65 -4.06 -3.39 -1.74
N SER A 66 -3.36 -2.28 -1.49
CA SER A 66 -2.77 -1.95 -0.18
C SER A 66 -3.82 -1.68 0.91
N HIS A 67 -5.01 -1.18 0.55
CA HIS A 67 -6.11 -1.00 1.49
C HIS A 67 -6.83 -2.31 1.79
N GLU A 68 -7.05 -3.14 0.78
CA GLU A 68 -7.82 -4.39 0.89
C GLU A 68 -7.03 -5.55 1.52
N VAL A 69 -5.71 -5.55 1.39
CA VAL A 69 -4.86 -6.63 1.90
C VAL A 69 -4.96 -6.77 3.42
N LYS A 70 -5.11 -8.02 3.86
CA LYS A 70 -5.08 -8.37 5.28
C LYS A 70 -3.67 -8.19 5.81
N ARG A 71 -3.56 -7.36 6.85
CA ARG A 71 -2.31 -7.12 7.56
C ARG A 71 -2.02 -8.22 8.56
N ASP A 72 -0.73 -8.48 8.77
CA ASP A 72 -0.27 -9.38 9.82
C ASP A 72 -0.32 -8.69 11.21
N GLY A 73 -0.01 -9.45 12.27
CA GLY A 73 -0.05 -8.98 13.66
C GLY A 73 0.70 -7.67 13.94
N PRO A 74 1.87 -7.40 13.33
CA PRO A 74 2.55 -6.10 13.46
C PRO A 74 2.00 -4.99 12.53
N GLY A 75 0.94 -5.22 11.77
CA GLY A 75 0.30 -4.21 10.93
C GLY A 75 0.94 -4.03 9.55
N CYS A 76 1.81 -4.97 9.14
CA CYS A 76 2.45 -4.97 7.84
C CYS A 76 1.63 -5.77 6.83
N ALA A 77 1.69 -5.37 5.56
CA ALA A 77 1.19 -6.14 4.44
C ALA A 77 2.29 -6.34 3.41
N LEU A 78 2.36 -7.55 2.86
CA LEU A 78 3.29 -7.90 1.80
C LEU A 78 2.50 -8.30 0.55
N LEU A 79 2.70 -7.53 -0.52
CA LEU A 79 2.17 -7.76 -1.85
C LEU A 79 3.29 -8.11 -2.82
N ILE A 80 3.05 -9.07 -3.68
CA ILE A 80 4.00 -9.53 -4.71
C ILE A 80 3.37 -9.26 -6.07
N ALA A 81 4.08 -8.53 -6.93
CA ALA A 81 3.66 -8.31 -8.31
C ALA A 81 3.74 -9.62 -9.11
N GLY A 82 2.61 -10.01 -9.71
CA GLY A 82 2.54 -11.10 -10.67
C GLY A 82 3.08 -10.68 -12.03
N ALA A 83 3.63 -11.66 -12.76
CA ALA A 83 3.98 -11.51 -14.17
C ALA A 83 2.77 -11.83 -15.07
#